data_AF-A0A3R7TA03-F1
#
_entry.id   AF-A0A3R7TA03-F1
#
_cell.length_a   1.000
_cell.length_b   1.000
_cell.length_c   1.000
_cell.angle_alpha   90.00
_cell.angle_beta   90.00
_cell.angle_gamma   90.00
#
_symmetry.space_group_name_H-M   'P 1'
#
loop_
_entity.id
_entity.type
_entity.pdbx_description
1 polymer ?
#
loop_
_entity_poly.entity_id
_entity_poly.type
_entity_poly.pdbx_seq_one_letter_code
_entity_poly.pdbx_strand_id
1 'polypeptide(L)'
;ALIGETPEDRVITRMWVRRIDLKIVEPLTNGFRAAEGAPMFKDRMRILPQAADDLKAMAQEGLTWLDALMEGQDYLCGDRFSLADILLAVFLEFGAQVGQPMNPAHANIAAWHGRVKDRPCFSA
;
A
#
# COMPACT_ATOMS: atom_id res chain seq x y z
N ALA A 1 12.64 -16.47 -1.37
CA ALA A 1 12.68 -15.54 -2.54
C ALA A 1 11.55 -14.50 -2.48
N LEU A 2 11.71 -13.28 -3.04
CA LEU A 2 10.68 -12.21 -2.96
C LEU A 2 9.41 -12.47 -3.78
N ILE A 3 9.52 -13.15 -4.92
CA ILE A 3 8.39 -13.46 -5.80
C ILE A 3 7.78 -14.82 -5.43
N GLY A 4 8.60 -15.80 -5.08
CA GLY A 4 8.16 -17.14 -4.69
C GLY A 4 9.09 -18.24 -5.19
N GLU A 5 9.20 -19.33 -4.43
CA GLU A 5 10.08 -20.45 -4.77
C GLU A 5 9.31 -21.56 -5.51
N THR A 6 8.04 -21.74 -5.17
CA THR A 6 7.13 -22.68 -5.84
C THR A 6 6.15 -21.98 -6.79
N PRO A 7 5.46 -22.72 -7.68
CA PRO A 7 4.34 -22.17 -8.45
C PRO A 7 3.26 -21.54 -7.55
N GLU A 8 2.93 -22.19 -6.44
CA GLU A 8 1.93 -21.73 -5.46
C GLU A 8 2.34 -20.40 -4.83
N ASP A 9 3.59 -20.29 -4.38
CA ASP A 9 4.14 -19.06 -3.82
C ASP A 9 4.02 -17.89 -4.80
N ARG A 10 4.37 -18.13 -6.06
CA ARG A 10 4.38 -17.10 -7.11
C ARG A 10 2.96 -16.61 -7.39
N VAL A 11 1.97 -17.51 -7.41
CA VAL A 11 0.56 -17.15 -7.58
C VAL A 11 0.06 -16.35 -6.40
N ILE A 12 0.38 -16.75 -5.16
CA ILE A 12 -0.03 -16.03 -3.95
C ILE A 12 0.58 -14.62 -3.92
N THR A 13 1.89 -14.49 -4.17
CA THR A 13 2.55 -13.18 -4.22
C THR A 13 1.93 -12.30 -5.30
N ARG A 14 1.69 -12.85 -6.50
CA ARG A 14 1.06 -12.11 -7.60
C ARG A 14 -0.36 -11.65 -7.26
N MET A 15 -1.15 -12.51 -6.59
CA MET A 15 -2.50 -12.18 -6.15
C MET A 15 -2.46 -11.00 -5.18
N TRP A 16 -1.59 -11.04 -4.18
CA TRP A 16 -1.47 -9.97 -3.19
C TRP A 16 -0.97 -8.67 -3.78
N VAL A 17 0.09 -8.70 -4.60
CA VAL A 17 0.56 -7.52 -5.34
C VAL A 17 -0.59 -6.86 -6.09
N ARG A 18 -1.42 -7.63 -6.81
CA ARG A 18 -2.53 -7.06 -7.58
C ARG A 18 -3.65 -6.50 -6.69
N ARG A 19 -3.96 -7.17 -5.57
CA ARG A 19 -4.99 -6.70 -4.63
C ARG A 19 -4.57 -5.39 -3.96
N ILE A 20 -3.32 -5.31 -3.49
CA ILE A 20 -2.75 -4.11 -2.87
C ILE A 20 -2.70 -2.95 -3.86
N ASP A 21 -2.20 -3.21 -5.06
CA ASP A 21 -2.09 -2.21 -6.12
C ASP A 21 -3.45 -1.56 -6.41
N LEU A 22 -4.46 -2.37 -6.73
CA LEU A 22 -5.78 -1.88 -7.11
C LEU A 22 -6.58 -1.25 -5.97
N LYS A 23 -6.50 -1.81 -4.76
CA LYS A 23 -7.35 -1.37 -3.65
C LYS A 23 -6.77 -0.22 -2.84
N ILE A 24 -5.44 -0.04 -2.88
CA ILE A 24 -4.75 0.89 -1.98
C ILE A 24 -3.84 1.82 -2.77
N VAL A 25 -2.87 1.29 -3.51
CA VAL A 25 -1.80 2.11 -4.12
C VAL A 25 -2.34 2.98 -5.26
N GLU A 26 -3.14 2.42 -6.15
CA GLU A 26 -3.76 3.15 -7.25
C GLU A 26 -4.66 4.30 -6.74
N PRO A 27 -5.64 4.07 -5.83
CA PRO A 27 -6.44 5.16 -5.28
C PRO A 27 -5.61 6.18 -4.48
N LEU A 28 -4.63 5.76 -3.68
CA LEU A 28 -3.74 6.66 -2.91
C LEU A 28 -2.95 7.60 -3.84
N THR A 29 -2.33 7.04 -4.88
CA THR A 29 -1.51 7.83 -5.81
C THR A 29 -2.37 8.71 -6.71
N ASN A 30 -3.56 8.26 -7.12
CA ASN A 30 -4.49 9.08 -7.88
C ASN A 30 -5.09 10.20 -7.01
N GLY A 31 -5.39 9.95 -5.75
CA GLY A 31 -5.81 10.97 -4.78
C GLY A 31 -4.74 12.06 -4.61
N PHE A 32 -3.46 11.68 -4.51
CA PHE A 32 -2.36 12.63 -4.51
C PHE A 32 -2.29 13.45 -5.80
N ARG A 33 -2.34 12.79 -6.98
CA ARG A 33 -2.30 13.50 -8.28
C ARG A 33 -3.48 14.46 -8.44
N ALA A 34 -4.64 14.09 -7.93
CA ALA A 34 -5.86 14.91 -7.96
C ALA A 34 -5.80 16.15 -7.04
N ALA A 35 -4.96 16.12 -5.99
CA ALA A 35 -4.83 17.18 -5.01
C ALA A 35 -3.41 17.75 -4.92
N GLU A 36 -2.62 17.34 -3.92
CA GLU A 36 -1.31 17.94 -3.58
C GLU A 36 -0.32 17.89 -4.76
N GLY A 37 -0.40 16.84 -5.58
CA GLY A 37 0.43 16.64 -6.76
C GLY A 37 -0.05 17.40 -8.00
N ALA A 38 -1.26 17.96 -8.01
CA ALA A 38 -1.87 18.52 -9.22
C ALA A 38 -0.98 19.50 -10.01
N PRO A 39 -0.24 20.44 -9.37
CA PRO A 39 0.67 21.34 -10.09
C PRO A 39 1.77 20.62 -10.88
N MET A 40 2.21 19.44 -10.44
CA MET A 40 3.25 18.63 -11.08
C MET A 40 2.72 17.86 -12.30
N PHE A 41 1.42 17.51 -12.31
CA PHE A 41 0.86 16.58 -13.29
C PHE A 41 -0.11 17.21 -14.29
N LYS A 42 -0.71 18.37 -13.99
CA LYS A 42 -1.77 19.00 -14.81
C LYS A 42 -1.42 19.19 -16.29
N ASP A 43 -0.15 19.39 -16.62
CA ASP A 43 0.31 19.63 -18.00
C ASP A 43 0.67 18.33 -18.75
N ARG A 44 0.65 17.18 -18.08
CA ARG A 44 1.07 15.87 -18.62
C ARG A 44 -0.05 14.84 -18.63
N MET A 45 -1.12 15.07 -17.87
CA MET A 45 -2.25 14.15 -17.76
C MET A 45 -3.51 14.85 -17.26
N ARG A 46 -4.66 14.21 -17.48
CA ARG A 46 -5.93 14.65 -16.92
C ARG A 46 -5.89 14.56 -15.39
N ILE A 47 -6.26 15.65 -14.73
CA ILE A 47 -6.44 15.74 -13.28
C ILE A 47 -7.93 15.86 -12.98
N LEU A 48 -8.40 15.18 -11.93
CA LEU A 48 -9.79 15.17 -11.48
C LEU A 48 -9.87 15.64 -10.01
N PRO A 49 -9.72 16.94 -9.72
CA PRO A 49 -9.67 17.43 -8.34
C PRO A 49 -10.90 17.07 -7.50
N GLN A 50 -12.08 17.02 -8.13
CA GLN A 50 -13.33 16.64 -7.49
C GLN A 50 -13.36 15.19 -6.98
N ALA A 51 -12.45 14.33 -7.43
CA ALA A 51 -12.36 12.94 -6.99
C ALA A 51 -11.28 12.71 -5.92
N ALA A 52 -10.53 13.75 -5.52
CA ALA A 52 -9.37 13.59 -4.66
C ALA A 52 -9.74 12.95 -3.30
N ASP A 53 -10.75 13.50 -2.62
CA ASP A 53 -11.14 13.01 -1.30
C ASP A 53 -11.73 11.60 -1.35
N ASP A 54 -12.56 11.31 -2.36
CA ASP A 54 -13.12 9.96 -2.57
C ASP A 54 -12.02 8.93 -2.84
N LEU A 55 -11.01 9.27 -3.66
CA LEU A 55 -9.88 8.38 -3.93
C LEU A 55 -9.04 8.13 -2.68
N LYS A 56 -8.80 9.16 -1.85
CA LYS A 56 -8.11 9.03 -0.57
C LYS A 56 -8.91 8.14 0.40
N ALA A 57 -10.22 8.30 0.44
CA ALA A 57 -11.11 7.47 1.25
C ALA A 57 -11.09 6.00 0.80
N MET A 58 -11.15 5.73 -0.52
CA MET A 58 -11.03 4.38 -1.06
C MET A 58 -9.71 3.70 -0.66
N ALA A 59 -8.59 4.43 -0.63
CA ALA A 59 -7.33 3.88 -0.16
C ALA A 59 -7.38 3.49 1.33
N GLN A 60 -8.03 4.30 2.18
CA GLN A 60 -8.23 3.98 3.59
C GLN A 60 -9.16 2.77 3.77
N GLU A 61 -10.25 2.67 3.01
CA GLU A 61 -11.12 1.49 3.01
C GLU A 61 -10.38 0.22 2.58
N GLY A 62 -9.48 0.34 1.60
CA GLY A 62 -8.58 -0.73 1.19
C GLY A 62 -7.65 -1.17 2.33
N LEU A 63 -7.14 -0.22 3.13
CA LEU A 63 -6.37 -0.53 4.34
C LEU A 63 -7.24 -1.18 5.41
N THR A 64 -8.46 -0.72 5.66
CA THR A 64 -9.38 -1.36 6.61
C THR A 64 -9.69 -2.79 6.23
N TRP A 65 -9.95 -3.05 4.94
CA TRP A 65 -10.16 -4.39 4.42
C TRP A 65 -8.94 -5.30 4.61
N LEU A 66 -7.74 -4.75 4.36
CA LEU A 66 -6.51 -5.50 4.50
C LEU A 66 -6.20 -5.82 5.96
N ASP A 67 -6.40 -4.86 6.87
CA ASP A 67 -6.12 -5.02 8.30
C ASP A 67 -6.83 -6.23 8.89
N ALA A 68 -8.10 -6.43 8.54
CA ALA A 68 -8.88 -7.60 8.95
C ALA A 68 -8.29 -8.92 8.41
N LEU A 69 -7.75 -8.93 7.20
CA LEU A 69 -7.16 -10.14 6.59
C LEU A 69 -5.75 -10.45 7.09
N MET A 70 -5.09 -9.49 7.74
CA MET A 70 -3.75 -9.65 8.30
C MET A 70 -3.77 -10.21 9.72
N GLU A 71 -4.95 -10.51 10.28
CA GLU A 71 -5.04 -11.18 11.57
C GLU A 71 -4.27 -12.52 11.54
N GLY A 72 -3.33 -12.66 12.47
CA GLY A 72 -2.47 -13.84 12.58
C GLY A 72 -1.44 -14.02 11.47
N GLN A 73 -1.24 -13.03 10.59
CA GLN A 73 -0.23 -13.07 9.53
C GLN A 73 0.97 -12.16 9.86
N ASP A 74 2.19 -12.65 9.61
CA ASP A 74 3.40 -11.84 9.80
C ASP A 74 3.62 -10.85 8.65
N TYR A 75 3.25 -11.26 7.44
CA TYR A 75 3.41 -10.56 6.15
C TYR A 75 2.19 -10.80 5.26
N LEU A 76 2.12 -10.09 4.13
CA LEU A 76 0.99 -10.21 3.20
C LEU A 76 0.87 -11.60 2.58
N CYS A 77 1.97 -12.33 2.43
CA CYS A 77 1.97 -13.72 1.97
C CYS A 77 2.11 -14.72 3.13
N GLY A 78 1.52 -14.41 4.30
CA GLY A 78 1.57 -15.26 5.49
C GLY A 78 2.83 -15.04 6.31
N ASP A 79 3.68 -16.05 6.44
CA ASP A 79 4.96 -15.96 7.14
C ASP A 79 6.12 -15.47 6.24
N ARG A 80 5.86 -15.32 4.93
CA ARG A 80 6.87 -14.97 3.95
C ARG A 80 6.84 -13.49 3.56
N PHE A 81 7.94 -12.79 3.87
CA PHE A 81 8.21 -11.46 3.31
C PHE A 81 8.36 -11.54 1.77
N SER A 82 7.66 -10.66 1.06
CA SER A 82 7.48 -10.75 -0.38
C SER A 82 7.49 -9.39 -1.09
N LEU A 83 7.39 -9.40 -2.43
CA LEU A 83 7.19 -8.20 -3.23
C LEU A 83 5.93 -7.42 -2.83
N ALA A 84 4.88 -8.09 -2.35
CA ALA A 84 3.66 -7.41 -1.91
C ALA A 84 3.94 -6.49 -0.72
N ASP A 85 4.79 -6.93 0.22
CA ASP A 85 5.12 -6.18 1.42
C ASP A 85 5.93 -4.92 1.08
N ILE A 86 6.90 -5.07 0.17
CA ILE A 86 7.71 -3.96 -0.33
C ILE A 86 6.81 -2.92 -1.00
N LEU A 87 5.91 -3.37 -1.89
CA LEU A 87 4.97 -2.49 -2.59
C LEU A 87 4.15 -1.67 -1.58
N LEU A 88 3.49 -2.33 -0.62
CA LEU A 88 2.65 -1.62 0.33
C LEU A 88 3.46 -0.65 1.20
N ALA A 89 4.57 -1.10 1.77
CA ALA A 89 5.32 -0.31 2.75
C ALA A 89 5.88 0.99 2.14
N VAL A 90 6.44 0.92 0.93
CA VAL A 90 6.97 2.11 0.24
C VAL A 90 5.86 3.12 -0.05
N PHE A 91 4.67 2.66 -0.47
CA PHE A 91 3.57 3.57 -0.76
C PHE A 91 2.87 4.11 0.50
N LEU A 92 2.94 3.43 1.64
CA LEU A 92 2.48 3.98 2.91
C LEU A 92 3.41 5.09 3.42
N GLU A 93 4.73 4.93 3.29
CA GLU A 93 5.69 6.01 3.61
C GLU A 93 5.47 7.21 2.68
N PHE A 94 5.31 6.99 1.38
CA PHE A 94 4.93 8.05 0.44
C PHE A 94 3.61 8.72 0.83
N GLY A 95 2.57 7.94 1.11
CA GLY A 95 1.26 8.43 1.54
C GLY A 95 1.38 9.35 2.75
N ALA A 96 2.10 8.94 3.78
CA ALA A 96 2.35 9.76 4.96
C ALA A 96 3.03 11.09 4.65
N GLN A 97 4.03 11.09 3.74
CA GLN A 97 4.73 12.32 3.32
C GLN A 97 3.82 13.30 2.55
N VAL A 98 2.79 12.80 1.87
CA VAL A 98 1.87 13.62 1.06
C VAL A 98 0.50 13.83 1.72
N GLY A 99 0.42 13.69 3.04
CA GLY A 99 -0.81 13.99 3.81
C GLY A 99 -1.89 12.91 3.75
N GLN A 100 -1.52 11.68 3.38
CA GLN A 100 -2.37 10.49 3.40
C GLN A 100 -1.79 9.42 4.34
N PRO A 101 -1.63 9.69 5.65
CA PRO A 101 -1.11 8.70 6.58
C PRO A 101 -2.04 7.49 6.70
N MET A 102 -1.47 6.34 7.04
CA MET A 102 -2.25 5.19 7.47
C MET A 102 -3.00 5.51 8.78
N ASN A 103 -4.22 5.00 8.94
CA ASN A 103 -4.92 5.03 10.20
C ASN A 103 -4.21 4.16 11.27
N PRO A 104 -3.73 4.71 12.39
CA PRO A 104 -3.04 3.95 13.43
C PRO A 104 -3.95 2.95 14.16
N ALA A 105 -5.28 3.04 14.01
CA ALA A 105 -6.21 2.06 14.55
C ALA A 105 -6.20 0.71 13.81
N HIS A 106 -5.59 0.65 12.61
CA HIS A 106 -5.37 -0.61 11.88
C HIS A 106 -4.21 -1.37 12.53
N ALA A 107 -4.51 -2.09 13.62
CA ALA A 107 -3.51 -2.66 14.51
C ALA A 107 -2.63 -3.71 13.82
N ASN A 108 -3.18 -4.52 12.91
CA ASN A 108 -2.42 -5.55 12.20
C ASN A 108 -1.48 -4.92 11.19
N ILE A 109 -1.95 -3.90 10.45
CA ILE A 109 -1.09 -3.16 9.52
C ILE A 109 -0.03 -2.36 10.29
N ALA A 110 -0.37 -1.73 11.42
CA ALA A 110 0.61 -1.02 12.25
C ALA A 110 1.72 -1.95 12.76
N ALA A 111 1.35 -3.14 13.26
CA ALA A 111 2.31 -4.15 13.70
C ALA A 111 3.18 -4.66 12.54
N TRP A 112 2.57 -4.98 11.39
CA TRP A 112 3.29 -5.38 10.17
C TRP A 112 4.24 -4.29 9.68
N HIS A 113 3.79 -3.04 9.65
CA HIS A 113 4.58 -1.92 9.18
C HIS A 113 5.81 -1.70 10.07
N GLY A 114 5.64 -1.82 11.40
CA GLY A 114 6.77 -1.85 12.34
C GLY A 114 7.79 -2.93 12.00
N ARG A 115 7.34 -4.18 11.81
CA ARG A 115 8.22 -5.30 11.39
C ARG A 115 8.96 -5.01 10.09
N VAL A 116 8.30 -4.42 9.10
CA VAL A 116 8.92 -4.09 7.81
C VAL A 116 9.97 -2.98 7.96
N LYS A 117 9.70 -1.95 8.75
CA LYS A 117 10.63 -0.84 9.00
C LYS A 117 11.89 -1.26 9.75
N ASP A 118 11.80 -2.28 10.60
CA ASP A 118 12.94 -2.83 11.34
C ASP A 118 13.90 -3.63 10.44
N ARG A 119 13.53 -3.92 9.19
CA ARG A 119 14.39 -4.64 8.25
C ARG A 119 15.56 -3.74 7.80
N PRO A 120 16.81 -4.21 7.80
CA PRO A 120 17.98 -3.40 7.43
C PRO A 120 17.91 -2.77 6.04
N CYS A 121 17.19 -3.38 5.10
CA CYS A 121 17.03 -2.86 3.75
C CYS A 121 16.03 -1.71 3.64
N PHE A 122 15.23 -1.45 4.68
CA PHE A 122 14.21 -0.40 4.68
C PHE A 122 14.75 0.92 5.24
N SER A 123 15.71 0.84 6.17
CA SER A 123 16.32 2.00 6.84
C SER A 123 17.63 2.48 6.22
N ALA A 124 18.08 1.85 5.13
CA ALA A 124 19.32 2.16 4.42
C ALA A 124 19.20 3.31 3.41
#